data_AF-A0A392RLH3-F1
#
_entry.id   AF-A0A392RLH3-F1
#
_cell.length_a   1.000
_cell.length_b   1.000
_cell.length_c   1.000
_cell.angle_alpha   90.00
_cell.angle_beta   90.00
_cell.angle_gamma   90.00
#
_symmetry.space_group_name_H-M   'P 1'
#
loop_
_entity.id
_entity.type
_entity.pdbx_description
1 polymer ?
#
loop_
_entity_poly.entity_id
_entity_poly.type
_entity_poly.pdbx_seq_one_letter_code
_entity_poly.pdbx_strand_id
1 'polypeptide(L)'
;MCRMMQLEGVKPNLVSVASLLSACGDLVSLKHGKCLHAWAIRQNFDSEVVVETALIDMYAKCNDGNLSYKVFMKTSKKRTAPWNAVLSG
;
A
#
# COMPACT_ATOMS: atom_id res chain seq x y z
N MET A 1 11.15 -12.20 3.77
CA MET A 1 10.88 -12.43 2.34
C MET A 1 11.59 -11.43 1.43
N CYS A 2 11.25 -10.13 1.39
CA CYS A 2 11.96 -9.15 0.53
C CYS A 2 13.49 -9.16 0.65
N ARG A 3 14.03 -9.22 1.88
CA ARG A 3 15.48 -9.29 2.12
C ARG A 3 16.12 -10.55 1.56
N MET A 4 15.44 -11.70 1.65
CA MET A 4 15.95 -12.97 1.13
C MET A 4 15.96 -12.96 -0.40
N MET A 5 14.87 -12.51 -1.03
CA MET A 5 14.80 -12.34 -2.48
C MET A 5 15.93 -11.44 -3.00
N GLN A 6 16.20 -10.31 -2.33
CA GLN A 6 17.28 -9.41 -2.72
C GLN A 6 18.68 -10.03 -2.57
N LEU A 7 18.91 -10.83 -1.53
CA LEU A 7 20.18 -11.55 -1.35
C LEU A 7 20.41 -12.61 -2.44
N GLU A 8 19.33 -13.18 -2.98
CA GLU A 8 19.35 -14.12 -4.10
C GLU A 8 19.34 -13.43 -5.48
N GLY A 9 19.44 -12.09 -5.52
CA GLY A 9 19.41 -11.32 -6.77
C GLY A 9 18.01 -11.20 -7.39
N VAL A 10 16.97 -11.64 -6.71
CA VAL A 10 15.58 -11.57 -7.16
C VAL A 10 14.96 -10.24 -6.73
N LYS A 11 14.61 -9.39 -7.69
CA LYS A 11 13.91 -8.13 -7.41
C LYS A 11 12.43 -8.39 -7.09
N PRO A 12 11.92 -7.95 -5.91
CA PRO A 12 10.49 -8.06 -5.63
C PRO A 12 9.67 -7.29 -6.67
N ASN A 13 8.60 -7.91 -7.16
CA ASN A 13 7.64 -7.28 -8.08
C ASN A 13 6.40 -6.76 -7.33
N LEU A 14 5.48 -6.13 -8.05
CA LEU A 14 4.25 -5.55 -7.48
C LEU A 14 3.45 -6.56 -6.64
N VAL A 15 3.29 -7.79 -7.16
CA VAL A 15 2.57 -8.86 -6.47
C VAL A 15 3.28 -9.26 -5.18
N SER A 16 4.61 -9.41 -5.22
CA SER A 16 5.41 -9.77 -4.05
C SER A 16 5.28 -8.72 -2.94
N VAL A 17 5.29 -7.43 -3.30
CA VAL A 17 5.11 -6.34 -2.34
C VAL A 17 3.71 -6.35 -1.75
N ALA A 18 2.67 -6.51 -2.58
CA ALA A 18 1.29 -6.55 -2.12
C ALA A 18 1.05 -7.73 -1.16
N SER A 19 1.56 -8.92 -1.48
CA SER A 19 1.50 -10.10 -0.59
C SER A 19 2.20 -9.85 0.74
N LEU A 20 3.36 -9.18 0.73
CA LEU A 20 4.08 -8.87 1.95
C LEU A 20 3.40 -7.79 2.80
N LEU A 21 2.74 -6.81 2.16
CA LEU A 21 1.91 -5.82 2.85
C LEU A 21 0.70 -6.49 3.51
N SER A 22 0.02 -7.40 2.81
CA SER A 22 -1.07 -8.21 3.38
C SER A 22 -0.60 -8.96 4.62
N ALA A 23 0.52 -9.68 4.52
CA ALA A 23 1.10 -10.41 5.64
C ALA A 23 1.48 -9.48 6.82
N CYS A 24 1.96 -8.26 6.55
CA CYS A 24 2.18 -7.27 7.61
C CYS A 24 0.87 -6.84 8.27
N GLY A 25 -0.22 -6.69 7.51
CA GLY A 25 -1.55 -6.38 8.05
C GLY A 25 -2.08 -7.50 8.93
N ASP A 26 -2.01 -8.74 8.46
CA ASP A 26 -2.51 -9.92 9.17
C ASP A 26 -1.72 -10.19 10.46
N LEU A 27 -0.42 -9.84 10.49
CA LEU A 27 0.44 -9.89 11.67
C LEU A 27 0.40 -8.60 12.52
N VAL A 28 -0.42 -7.62 12.14
CA VAL A 28 -0.52 -6.29 12.80
C VAL A 28 0.87 -5.63 12.96
N SER A 29 1.76 -5.85 11.98
CA SER A 29 3.16 -5.47 12.04
C SER A 29 3.42 -4.12 11.36
N LEU A 30 2.98 -3.04 12.02
CA LEU A 30 3.08 -1.67 11.49
C LEU A 30 4.51 -1.26 11.12
N LYS A 31 5.50 -1.68 11.92
CA LYS A 31 6.92 -1.37 11.68
C LYS A 31 7.38 -1.92 10.32
N HIS A 32 7.11 -3.20 10.06
CA HIS A 32 7.51 -3.84 8.80
C HIS A 32 6.70 -3.29 7.62
N GLY A 33 5.41 -3.02 7.81
CA GLY A 33 4.57 -2.35 6.82
C GLY A 33 5.13 -0.98 6.41
N LYS A 34 5.55 -0.15 7.37
CA LYS A 34 6.19 1.16 7.09
C LYS A 34 7.51 1.02 6.35
N CYS A 35 8.35 0.06 6.72
CA CYS A 35 9.58 -0.22 5.97
C CYS A 35 9.30 -0.62 4.52
N LEU A 36 8.28 -1.45 4.30
CA LEU A 36 7.90 -1.91 2.97
C LEU A 36 7.26 -0.79 2.13
N HIS A 37 6.45 0.07 2.74
CA HIS A 37 5.93 1.28 2.10
C HIS A 37 7.06 2.21 1.65
N ALA A 38 8.02 2.50 2.52
CA ALA A 38 9.18 3.31 2.16
C ALA A 38 10.01 2.68 1.03
N TRP A 39 10.14 1.35 1.03
CA TRP A 39 10.79 0.62 -0.07
C TRP A 39 9.99 0.74 -1.38
N ALA A 40 8.67 0.60 -1.33
CA ALA A 40 7.79 0.74 -2.50
C ALA A 40 7.90 2.12 -3.14
N ILE A 41 7.95 3.20 -2.34
CA ILE A 41 8.19 4.57 -2.81
C ILE A 41 9.51 4.65 -3.56
N ARG A 42 10.59 4.07 -3.02
CA ARG A 42 11.91 4.07 -3.68
C ARG A 42 11.95 3.28 -4.99
N GLN A 43 10.99 2.38 -5.21
CA GLN A 43 10.85 1.64 -6.46
C GLN A 43 9.78 2.23 -7.40
N ASN A 44 9.15 3.35 -7.03
CA ASN A 44 7.99 3.94 -7.73
C ASN A 44 6.81 2.96 -7.85
N PHE A 45 6.61 2.09 -6.85
CA PHE A 45 5.50 1.14 -6.81
C PHE A 45 4.32 1.66 -5.99
N ASP A 46 4.50 2.74 -5.23
CA ASP A 46 3.47 3.30 -4.34
C ASP A 46 2.30 3.92 -5.09
N SER A 47 2.42 4.19 -6.40
CA SER A 47 1.32 4.64 -7.26
C SER A 47 0.59 3.51 -7.99
N GLU A 48 1.04 2.26 -7.85
CA GLU A 48 0.41 1.12 -8.50
C GLU A 48 -0.78 0.64 -7.67
N VAL A 49 -1.96 0.53 -8.30
CA VAL A 49 -3.23 0.24 -7.61
C VAL A 49 -3.17 -0.99 -6.70
N VAL A 50 -2.45 -2.03 -7.13
CA VAL A 50 -2.29 -3.26 -6.36
C VAL A 50 -1.53 -3.03 -5.04
N VAL A 51 -0.52 -2.15 -5.07
CA VAL A 51 0.29 -1.79 -3.90
C VAL A 51 -0.45 -0.78 -3.04
N GLU A 52 -1.13 0.21 -3.64
CA GLU A 52 -1.97 1.17 -2.92
C GLU A 52 -3.07 0.48 -2.11
N THR A 53 -3.78 -0.46 -2.74
CA THR A 53 -4.85 -1.23 -2.08
C THR A 53 -4.29 -2.02 -0.91
N ALA A 54 -3.15 -2.69 -1.09
CA ALA A 54 -2.49 -3.45 -0.03
C ALA A 54 -1.96 -2.54 1.11
N LEU A 55 -1.49 -1.32 0.80
CA LEU A 55 -1.06 -0.34 1.80
C LEU A 55 -2.25 0.14 2.66
N ILE A 56 -3.38 0.45 2.03
CA ILE A 56 -4.61 0.88 2.72
C ILE A 56 -5.08 -0.20 3.70
N ASP A 57 -5.19 -1.45 3.23
CA ASP A 57 -5.60 -2.60 4.05
C ASP A 57 -4.61 -2.83 5.21
N MET A 58 -3.31 -2.86 4.92
CA MET A 58 -2.28 -3.05 5.93
C MET A 58 -2.33 -1.99 7.04
N TYR A 59 -2.43 -0.71 6.69
CA TYR A 59 -2.54 0.37 7.68
C TYR A 59 -3.84 0.30 8.48
N ALA A 60 -4.96 -0.06 7.84
CA ALA A 60 -6.23 -0.24 8.52
C ALA A 60 -6.16 -1.39 9.55
N LYS A 61 -5.64 -2.56 9.16
CA LYS A 61 -5.43 -3.71 10.05
C LYS A 61 -4.44 -3.42 11.19
N CYS A 62 -3.45 -2.56 10.95
CA CYS A 62 -2.50 -2.09 11.96
C CYS A 62 -3.04 -0.95 12.86
N ASN A 63 -4.32 -0.64 12.78
CA ASN A 63 -4.98 0.43 13.55
C ASN A 63 -4.38 1.84 13.32
N ASP A 64 -3.74 2.08 12.18
CA ASP A 64 -3.21 3.38 11.76
C ASP A 64 -4.11 3.97 10.65
N GLY A 65 -5.37 4.21 11.01
CA GLY A 65 -6.40 4.70 10.08
C GLY A 65 -6.05 6.04 9.42
N ASN A 66 -5.28 6.89 10.10
CA ASN A 66 -4.81 8.16 9.54
C ASN A 66 -3.86 7.93 8.35
N LEU A 67 -2.90 7.01 8.46
CA LEU A 67 -2.05 6.66 7.32
C LEU A 67 -2.81 5.91 6.22
N SER A 68 -3.73 5.01 6.59
CA SER A 68 -4.62 4.35 5.62
C SER A 68 -5.37 5.39 4.77
N TYR A 69 -5.99 6.37 5.43
CA TYR A 69 -6.70 7.46 4.75
C TYR A 69 -5.78 8.35 3.90
N LYS A 70 -4.57 8.66 4.38
CA LYS A 70 -3.59 9.44 3.60
C LYS A 70 -3.15 8.73 2.33
N VAL A 71 -2.96 7.41 2.37
CA VAL A 71 -2.66 6.62 1.17
C VAL A 71 -3.85 6.66 0.21
N PHE A 72 -5.07 6.40 0.71
CA PHE A 72 -6.29 6.49 -0.09
C PHE A 72 -6.52 7.86 -0.75
N MET A 73 -6.17 8.95 -0.07
CA MET A 73 -6.28 10.31 -0.61
C MET A 73 -5.24 10.61 -1.69
N LYS A 74 -4.06 9.99 -1.61
CA LYS A 74 -3.01 10.11 -2.63
C LYS A 74 -3.30 9.33 -3.90
N THR A 75 -4.17 8.32 -3.83
CA THR A 75 -4.48 7.48 -4.97
C THR A 75 -5.02 8.27 -6.15
N SER A 76 -4.22 8.29 -7.21
CA SER A 76 -4.40 9.12 -8.42
C SER A 76 -5.68 8.78 -9.21
N LYS A 77 -6.37 7.69 -8.85
CA LYS A 77 -7.62 7.22 -9.46
C LYS A 77 -8.91 7.83 -8.89
N LYS A 78 -8.85 8.86 -8.03
CA LYS A 78 -10.02 9.72 -7.77
C LYS A 78 -10.43 10.62 -8.96
N ARG A 79 -9.92 10.36 -10.16
CA ARG A 79 -10.32 11.03 -11.42
C ARG A 79 -11.00 10.08 -12.41
N THR A 80 -12.15 9.50 -12.04
CA THR A 80 -13.25 9.23 -12.98
C THR A 80 -14.54 9.11 -12.17
N ALA A 81 -15.49 10.01 -12.44
CA ALA A 81 -16.78 10.22 -11.77
C ALA A 81 -16.71 10.91 -10.38
N PRO A 82 -16.43 12.23 -10.36
CA PRO A 82 -16.34 13.05 -9.15
C PRO A 82 -17.72 13.55 -8.71
N TRP A 83 -17.97 13.67 -7.41
CA TRP A 83 -18.66 14.77 -6.68
C TRP A 83 -20.04 15.31 -7.13
N ASN A 84 -20.50 15.13 -8.37
CA ASN A 84 -21.83 15.52 -8.83
C ASN A 84 -22.92 14.75 -8.06
N ALA A 85 -22.66 13.50 -7.68
CA ALA A 85 -23.59 12.73 -6.84
C ALA A 85 -23.67 13.26 -5.39
N VAL A 86 -22.69 14.04 -4.93
CA VAL A 86 -22.64 14.57 -3.55
C VAL A 86 -23.28 15.96 -3.47
N LEU A 87 -23.42 16.69 -4.58
CA LEU A 87 -24.13 17.99 -4.64
C LEU A 87 -25.58 17.88 -5.16
N SER A 88 -25.99 16.72 -5.66
CA SER A 88 -27.38 16.45 -6.12
C SER A 88 -28.22 15.66 -5.10
N GLY A 89 -27.78 15.58 -3.85
CA GLY A 89 -28.54 15.02 -2.73
C GLY A 89 -28.94 16.11 -1.75
#